data_AF-A0A0Q8Q0Q1-F1
#
_entry.id   AF-A0A0Q8Q0Q1-F1
#
_cell.length_a   1.000
_cell.length_b   1.000
_cell.length_c   1.000
_cell.angle_alpha   90.00
_cell.angle_beta   90.00
_cell.angle_gamma   90.00
#
_symmetry.space_group_name_H-M   'P 1'
#
loop_
_entity.id
_entity.type
_entity.pdbx_description
1 polymer ?
#
loop_
_entity_poly.entity_id
_entity_poly.type
_entity_poly.pdbx_seq_one_letter_code
_entity_poly.pdbx_strand_id
1 'polypeptide(L)' 'MGFLDDAKDKLSDAVDSQGDKISDGLDKAADFASDKTGGKYDDKIDTGVDKAKDALDGLDGKDDDIK' A
#
# COMPACT_ATOMS: atom_id res chain seq x y z
N MET A 1 -19.90 -13.92 4.53
CA MET A 1 -18.62 -13.82 3.81
C MET A 1 -18.89 -13.10 2.51
N GLY A 2 -18.62 -11.79 2.52
CA GLY A 2 -18.82 -10.92 1.37
C GLY A 2 -17.53 -10.86 0.55
N PHE A 3 -17.66 -10.46 -0.71
CA PHE A 3 -16.55 -10.28 -1.66
C PHE A 3 -15.36 -9.45 -1.11
N LEU A 4 -15.61 -8.55 -0.16
CA LEU A 4 -14.59 -7.74 0.52
C LEU A 4 -13.67 -8.57 1.41
N ASP A 5 -14.20 -9.60 2.08
CA ASP A 5 -13.45 -10.51 2.95
C ASP A 5 -12.48 -11.36 2.10
N ASP A 6 -12.98 -11.96 1.02
CA ASP A 6 -12.18 -12.72 0.05
C ASP A 6 -11.09 -11.87 -0.61
N ALA A 7 -11.40 -10.60 -0.91
CA ALA A 7 -10.44 -9.67 -1.48
C ALA A 7 -9.36 -9.25 -0.45
N LYS A 8 -9.75 -9.07 0.82
CA LYS A 8 -8.82 -8.78 1.93
C LYS A 8 -7.88 -9.96 2.16
N ASP A 9 -8.41 -11.19 2.28
CA ASP A 9 -7.62 -12.39 2.49
C ASP A 9 -6.62 -12.61 1.35
N LYS A 10 -7.06 -12.51 0.09
CA LYS A 10 -6.16 -12.64 -1.06
C LYS A 10 -5.11 -11.54 -1.14
N LEU A 11 -5.45 -10.33 -0.70
CA LEU A 11 -4.51 -9.23 -0.67
C LEU A 11 -3.47 -9.44 0.44
N SER A 12 -3.88 -9.82 1.66
CA SER A 12 -2.96 -10.19 2.74
C SER A 12 -2.05 -11.34 2.32
N ASP A 13 -2.58 -12.42 1.74
CA ASP A 13 -1.76 -13.56 1.30
C ASP A 13 -0.76 -13.16 0.19
N ALA A 14 -1.16 -12.24 -0.71
CA ALA A 14 -0.27 -11.66 -1.70
C ALA A 14 0.77 -10.72 -1.10
N VAL A 15 0.44 -9.98 -0.04
CA VAL A 15 1.35 -9.11 0.72
C VAL A 15 2.34 -9.96 1.53
N ASP A 16 1.89 -10.98 2.24
CA ASP A 16 2.75 -11.92 2.96
C ASP A 16 3.69 -12.67 2.01
N SER A 17 3.18 -13.14 0.85
CA SER A 17 3.99 -13.92 -0.09
C SER A 17 4.83 -13.08 -1.06
N GLN A 18 4.53 -11.78 -1.25
CA GLN A 18 5.21 -10.90 -2.19
C GLN A 18 5.44 -9.46 -1.68
N GLY A 19 5.49 -9.24 -0.36
CA GLY A 19 5.62 -7.93 0.25
C GLY A 19 6.82 -7.13 -0.28
N ASP A 20 7.94 -7.81 -0.51
CA ASP A 20 9.12 -7.21 -1.15
C ASP A 20 8.81 -6.65 -2.55
N LYS A 21 8.01 -7.35 -3.36
CA LYS A 21 7.62 -6.87 -4.71
C LYS A 21 6.58 -5.75 -4.66
N ILE A 22 5.76 -5.71 -3.62
CA ILE A 22 4.78 -4.63 -3.42
C ILE A 22 5.52 -3.37 -3.00
N SER A 23 6.48 -3.47 -2.07
CA SER A 23 7.37 -2.37 -1.70
C SER A 23 8.15 -1.86 -2.92
N ASP A 24 8.81 -2.76 -3.66
CA ASP A 24 9.52 -2.42 -4.91
C ASP A 24 8.61 -1.80 -5.98
N GLY A 25 7.37 -2.28 -6.08
CA GLY A 25 6.37 -1.78 -7.02
C GLY A 25 5.84 -0.40 -6.65
N LEU A 26 5.70 -0.14 -5.35
CA LEU A 26 5.25 1.12 -4.79
C LEU A 26 6.34 2.19 -4.93
N ASP A 27 7.60 1.87 -4.61
CA ASP A 27 8.76 2.74 -4.84
C ASP A 27 8.91 3.06 -6.34
N LYS A 28 8.80 2.07 -7.23
CA LYS A 28 8.82 2.33 -8.69
C LYS A 28 7.66 3.19 -9.17
N ALA A 29 6.47 3.00 -8.63
CA ALA A 29 5.32 3.82 -8.99
C ALA A 29 5.50 5.25 -8.51
N ALA A 30 6.10 5.44 -7.33
CA ALA A 30 6.46 6.73 -6.78
C ALA A 30 7.51 7.43 -7.65
N ASP A 31 8.64 6.78 -7.94
CA ASP A 31 9.67 7.27 -8.86
C ASP A 31 9.09 7.62 -10.23
N PHE A 32 8.30 6.72 -10.82
CA PHE A 32 7.70 6.96 -12.14
C PHE A 32 6.73 8.15 -12.13
N ALA A 33 5.92 8.29 -11.07
CA ALA A 33 5.02 9.43 -10.91
C ALA A 33 5.82 10.73 -10.67
N SER A 34 6.91 10.67 -9.92
CA SER A 34 7.82 11.79 -9.68
C SER A 34 8.48 12.25 -10.97
N ASP A 35 9.14 11.34 -11.70
CA ASP A 35 9.79 11.59 -12.98
C ASP A 35 8.82 12.20 -13.99
N LYS A 36 7.62 11.63 -14.10
CA LYS A 36 6.59 12.07 -15.03
C LYS A 36 6.00 13.42 -14.65
N THR A 37 6.09 13.80 -13.38
CA THR A 37 5.65 15.11 -12.87
C THR A 37 6.82 16.08 -12.70
N GLY A 38 8.05 15.65 -13.01
CA GLY A 38 9.29 16.41 -12.86
C GLY A 38 9.57 16.81 -11.41
N GLY A 39 9.22 15.94 -10.46
CA GLY A 39 9.35 16.17 -9.01
C GLY A 39 8.38 17.19 -8.43
N LYS A 40 7.43 17.72 -9.22
CA LYS A 40 6.46 18.73 -8.73
C LYS A 40 5.46 18.20 -7.70
N TYR A 41 5.27 16.89 -7.65
CA TYR A 41 4.34 16.25 -6.74
C TYR A 41 4.99 15.20 -5.86
N ASP A 42 6.33 15.18 -5.73
CA ASP A 42 7.05 14.26 -4.84
C ASP A 42 6.45 14.26 -3.44
N ASP A 43 6.30 15.43 -2.81
CA ASP A 43 5.69 15.56 -1.49
C ASP A 43 4.30 14.89 -1.40
N LYS A 44 3.50 14.95 -2.47
CA LYS A 44 2.17 14.34 -2.50
C LYS A 44 2.22 12.85 -2.78
N ILE A 45 3.19 12.40 -3.56
CA ILE A 45 3.44 11.00 -3.88
C ILE A 45 3.95 10.31 -2.62
N ASP A 46 4.97 10.85 -1.96
CA ASP A 46 5.48 10.37 -0.68
C ASP A 46 4.37 10.33 0.38
N THR A 47 3.62 11.42 0.54
CA THR A 47 2.47 11.44 1.48
C THR A 47 1.41 10.40 1.10
N GLY A 48 1.22 10.11 -0.19
CA GLY A 48 0.29 9.11 -0.69
C GLY A 48 0.78 7.68 -0.44
N VAL A 49 2.08 7.45 -0.61
CA VAL A 49 2.78 6.19 -0.33
C VAL A 49 2.80 5.90 1.16
N ASP A 50 3.13 6.87 2.01
CA ASP A 50 3.09 6.74 3.46
C ASP A 50 1.68 6.40 3.95
N LYS A 51 0.65 7.09 3.45
CA LYS A 51 -0.75 6.75 3.78
C LYS A 51 -1.17 5.38 3.29
N ALA A 52 -0.67 4.95 2.13
CA ALA A 52 -0.94 3.62 1.60
C ALA A 52 -0.24 2.55 2.44
N LYS A 53 1.01 2.79 2.87
CA LYS A 53 1.73 1.94 3.81
C LYS A 53 1.03 1.86 5.16
N ASP A 54 0.60 2.98 5.74
CA ASP A 54 -0.21 3.01 6.97
C ASP A 54 -1.53 2.23 6.83
N ALA A 55 -2.20 2.37 5.68
CA ALA A 55 -3.44 1.64 5.42
C ALA A 55 -3.21 0.15 5.21
N LEU A 56 -2.11 -0.23 4.54
CA LEU A 56 -1.69 -1.62 4.35
C LEU A 56 -1.26 -2.24 5.68
N ASP A 57 -0.49 -1.54 6.51
CA ASP A 57 -0.14 -1.95 7.87
C ASP A 57 -1.41 -2.10 8.75
N GLY A 58 -2.39 -1.22 8.59
CA GLY A 58 -3.69 -1.35 9.25
C GLY A 58 -4.56 -2.50 8.70
N LEU A 59 -4.27 -2.97 7.48
CA LEU A 59 -4.93 -4.11 6.84
C LEU A 59 -4.28 -5.44 7.23
N ASP A 60 -2.94 -5.48 7.34
CA ASP A 60 -2.13 -6.59 7.84
C ASP A 60 -2.14 -6.70 9.38
N GLY A 61 -2.47 -5.61 10.08
CA GLY A 61 -2.42 -5.54 11.53
C GLY A 61 -3.53 -4.69 12.14
N LYS A 62 -4.54 -5.40 12.67
CA LYS A 62 -5.56 -4.98 13.66
C LYS A 62 -6.92 -4.51 13.14
N ASP A 63 -7.74 -5.50 12.79
CA ASP A 63 -9.11 -5.59 13.31
C ASP A 63 -9.12 -6.07 14.79
N ASP A 64 -8.25 -5.51 15.64
CA ASP A 64 -8.18 -5.79 17.08
C ASP A 64 -7.83 -4.48 17.79
N ASP A 65 -8.87 -3.68 18.04
CA ASP A 65 -9.05 -2.77 19.20
C ASP A 65 -10.10 -1.70 18.86
N ILE A 66 -11.36 -2.15 18.73
CA ILE A 66 -12.49 -1.28 19.01
C ILE A 66 -12.60 -1.20 20.54
N LYS A 67 -12.30 -0.04 21.13
CA LYS A 67 -12.71 0.29 22.49
C LYS A 67 -13.21 1.72 22.61
#